data_AF-A0A2M7IG34-F1
#
_entry.id   AF-A0A2M7IG34-F1
#
_cell.length_a   1.000
_cell.length_b   1.000
_cell.length_c   1.000
_cell.angle_alpha   90.00
_cell.angle_beta   90.00
_cell.angle_gamma   90.00
#
_symmetry.space_group_name_H-M   'P 1'
#
loop_
_entity.id
_entity.type
_entity.pdbx_description
1 polymer ?
#
loop_
_entity_poly.entity_id
_entity_poly.type
_entity_poly.pdbx_seq_one_letter_code
_entity_poly.pdbx_strand_id
1 'polypeptide(L)'
;MTQIKRAGFTLIESIMAIAIFTVAMLVVSAFILTMYRTQGYIFNQSQAISEARKGVETMVKEIRESQVAESGAYTIETTNDYEFTFYGDIDKDLTIEKVRYFVDGADFKKGVTKPTFVSQLSDLPAQYLSQDEQVSVLSRFVRSAPPIFRYYDDSGNELPAPARRKDTTMMKLRLAINVDPARPPDDFVLESEVQIRNLKTNL
;
A
#
# COMPACT_ATOMS: atom_id res chain seq x y z
N MET A 1 70.20 1.42 35.67
CA MET A 1 69.92 0.70 34.40
C MET A 1 68.92 -0.40 34.69
N THR A 2 67.69 -0.28 34.20
CA THR A 2 66.62 -1.25 34.46
C THR A 2 66.47 -2.12 33.20
N GLN A 3 66.85 -3.39 33.30
CA GLN A 3 66.71 -4.37 32.22
C GLN A 3 65.21 -4.70 32.00
N ILE A 4 64.68 -4.33 30.84
CA ILE A 4 63.33 -4.74 30.42
C ILE A 4 63.43 -6.18 29.92
N LYS A 5 62.92 -7.15 30.71
CA LYS A 5 62.78 -8.53 30.27
C LYS A 5 61.71 -8.61 29.18
N ARG A 6 62.10 -9.00 27.96
CA ARG A 6 61.15 -9.39 26.90
C ARG A 6 60.71 -10.82 27.15
N ALA A 7 59.51 -11.02 27.66
CA ALA A 7 58.89 -12.34 27.76
C ALA A 7 58.31 -12.72 26.37
N GLY A 8 58.74 -13.85 25.82
CA GLY A 8 58.17 -14.42 24.60
C GLY A 8 57.00 -15.35 24.92
N PHE A 9 56.12 -15.57 23.94
CA PHE A 9 55.00 -16.50 24.06
C PHE A 9 55.50 -17.94 24.18
N THR A 10 54.90 -18.71 25.09
CA THR A 10 55.09 -20.15 25.11
C THR A 10 54.26 -20.83 24.01
N LEU A 11 54.68 -22.02 23.55
CA LEU A 11 53.97 -22.77 22.50
C LEU A 11 52.50 -23.02 22.89
N ILE A 12 52.24 -23.31 24.17
CA ILE A 12 50.90 -23.54 24.69
C ILE A 12 50.04 -22.27 24.67
N GLU A 13 50.60 -21.12 25.06
CA GLU A 13 49.88 -19.85 24.98
C GLU A 13 49.57 -19.45 23.54
N SER A 14 50.46 -19.73 22.57
CA SER A 14 50.20 -19.47 21.16
C SER A 14 49.04 -20.32 20.63
N ILE A 15 48.98 -21.60 20.99
CA ILE A 15 47.89 -22.50 20.61
C ILE A 15 46.56 -22.03 21.23
N MET A 16 46.57 -21.65 22.52
CA MET A 16 45.40 -21.11 23.20
C MET A 16 44.92 -19.78 22.57
N ALA A 17 45.86 -18.88 22.26
CA ALA A 17 45.54 -17.60 21.63
C ALA A 17 44.93 -17.79 20.24
N ILE A 18 45.47 -18.70 19.42
CA ILE A 18 44.90 -19.04 18.11
C ILE A 18 43.50 -19.61 18.27
N ALA A 19 43.29 -20.56 19.20
CA ALA A 19 41.98 -21.16 19.44
C ALA A 19 40.92 -20.11 19.82
N ILE A 20 41.23 -19.24 20.80
CA ILE A 20 40.33 -18.16 21.22
C ILE A 20 40.08 -17.19 20.05
N PHE A 21 41.12 -16.83 19.29
CA PHE A 21 40.99 -15.94 18.15
C PHE A 21 40.10 -16.53 17.04
N THR A 22 40.23 -17.83 16.73
CA THR A 22 39.33 -18.49 15.76
C THR A 22 37.89 -18.49 16.22
N VAL A 23 37.62 -18.78 17.50
CA VAL A 23 36.26 -18.74 18.04
C VAL A 23 35.69 -17.31 17.97
N ALA A 24 36.50 -16.31 18.36
CA ALA A 24 36.10 -14.91 18.26
C ALA A 24 35.80 -14.51 16.81
N MET A 25 36.63 -14.91 15.85
CA MET A 25 36.42 -14.64 14.43
C MET A 25 35.18 -15.32 13.86
N LEU A 26 34.84 -16.52 14.31
CA LEU A 26 33.61 -17.21 13.91
C LEU A 26 32.37 -16.46 14.42
N VAL A 27 32.39 -15.97 15.67
CA VAL A 27 31.29 -15.17 16.24
C VAL A 27 31.12 -13.86 15.48
N VAL A 28 32.21 -13.15 15.19
CA VAL A 28 32.18 -11.90 14.42
C VAL A 28 31.67 -12.15 13.00
N SER A 29 32.14 -13.22 12.34
CA SER A 29 31.69 -13.58 10.98
C SER A 29 30.21 -13.93 10.95
N ALA A 30 29.73 -14.73 11.91
CA ALA A 30 28.32 -15.05 12.05
C ALA A 30 27.48 -13.79 12.26
N PHE A 31 27.93 -12.88 13.14
CA PHE A 31 27.27 -11.61 13.38
C PHE A 31 27.16 -10.76 12.10
N ILE A 32 28.26 -10.61 11.35
CA ILE A 32 28.29 -9.89 10.07
C ILE A 32 27.30 -10.50 9.08
N LEU A 33 27.29 -11.83 8.92
CA LEU A 33 26.36 -12.52 8.02
C LEU A 33 24.89 -12.30 8.43
N THR A 34 24.58 -12.33 9.72
CA THR A 34 23.23 -12.05 10.22
C THR A 34 22.81 -10.60 9.99
N MET A 35 23.71 -9.64 10.23
CA MET A 35 23.48 -8.22 10.01
C MET A 35 23.14 -7.94 8.53
N TYR A 36 23.96 -8.45 7.61
CA TYR A 36 23.74 -8.26 6.16
C TYR A 36 22.42 -8.85 5.67
N ARG A 37 22.00 -10.01 6.21
CA ARG A 37 20.72 -10.64 5.84
C ARG A 37 19.50 -9.88 6.38
N THR A 38 19.64 -9.15 7.48
CA THR A 38 18.52 -8.53 8.20
C THR A 38 18.26 -7.08 7.73
N GLN A 39 19.29 -6.35 7.31
CA GLN A 39 19.21 -4.92 7.04
C GLN A 39 18.28 -4.54 5.87
N GLY A 40 18.35 -5.26 4.74
CA GLY A 40 17.56 -4.91 3.55
C GLY A 40 16.08 -5.19 3.71
N TYR A 41 15.74 -6.24 4.45
CA TYR A 41 14.37 -6.73 4.58
C TYR A 41 13.51 -5.81 5.47
N ILE A 42 14.03 -5.43 6.65
CA ILE A 42 13.30 -4.54 7.58
C ILE A 42 13.06 -3.16 6.93
N PHE A 43 14.02 -2.65 6.16
CA PHE A 43 13.88 -1.37 5.49
C PHE A 43 12.79 -1.40 4.41
N ASN A 44 12.80 -2.40 3.53
CA ASN A 44 11.79 -2.56 2.49
C ASN A 44 10.38 -2.76 3.06
N GLN A 45 10.25 -3.55 4.13
CA GLN A 45 8.97 -3.77 4.81
C GLN A 45 8.44 -2.47 5.42
N SER A 46 9.31 -1.71 6.12
CA SER A 46 8.93 -0.43 6.73
C SER A 46 8.48 0.58 5.68
N GLN A 47 9.21 0.67 4.57
CA GLN A 47 8.85 1.55 3.46
C GLN A 47 7.50 1.18 2.84
N ALA A 48 7.28 -0.11 2.53
CA ALA A 48 6.02 -0.59 1.95
C ALA A 48 4.80 -0.31 2.84
N ILE A 49 4.95 -0.49 4.17
CA ILE A 49 3.92 -0.16 5.16
C ILE A 49 3.63 1.34 5.19
N SER A 50 4.67 2.18 5.19
CA SER A 50 4.51 3.63 5.23
C SER A 50 3.82 4.17 3.97
N GLU A 51 4.22 3.65 2.80
CA GLU A 51 3.62 3.99 1.51
C GLU A 51 2.14 3.55 1.47
N ALA A 52 1.84 2.33 1.93
CA ALA A 52 0.46 1.85 2.04
C ALA A 52 -0.41 2.73 2.93
N ARG A 53 0.06 3.06 4.15
CA ARG A 53 -0.70 3.92 5.07
C ARG A 53 -1.05 5.26 4.42
N LYS A 54 -0.08 5.92 3.80
CA LYS A 54 -0.27 7.19 3.09
C LYS A 54 -1.24 7.05 1.91
N GLY A 55 -1.09 5.97 1.13
CA GLY A 55 -1.98 5.66 0.01
C GLY A 55 -3.42 5.45 0.46
N VAL A 56 -3.63 4.69 1.55
CA VAL A 56 -4.96 4.43 2.12
C VAL A 56 -5.58 5.69 2.73
N GLU A 57 -4.81 6.51 3.45
CA GLU A 57 -5.30 7.78 3.99
C GLU A 57 -5.77 8.72 2.88
N THR A 58 -5.00 8.79 1.79
CA THR A 58 -5.36 9.57 0.61
C THR A 58 -6.64 9.01 -0.04
N MET A 59 -6.70 7.69 -0.24
CA MET A 59 -7.89 7.02 -0.79
C MET A 59 -9.14 7.30 0.04
N VAL A 60 -9.09 7.11 1.36
CA VAL A 60 -10.23 7.34 2.25
C VAL A 60 -10.73 8.77 2.14
N LYS A 61 -9.82 9.74 2.10
CA LYS A 61 -10.19 11.16 1.96
C LYS A 61 -10.90 11.42 0.63
N GLU A 62 -10.35 10.93 -0.46
CA GLU A 62 -10.91 11.14 -1.81
C GLU A 62 -12.26 10.45 -1.97
N ILE A 63 -12.41 9.21 -1.48
CA ILE A 63 -13.68 8.48 -1.53
C ILE A 63 -14.77 9.20 -0.72
N ARG A 64 -14.41 9.76 0.44
CA ARG A 64 -15.36 10.52 1.26
C ARG A 64 -15.87 11.78 0.56
N GLU A 65 -15.08 12.33 -0.37
CA GLU A 65 -15.33 13.56 -1.13
C GLU A 65 -15.80 13.25 -2.57
N SER A 66 -16.16 12.00 -2.88
CA SER A 66 -16.63 11.55 -4.19
C SER A 66 -17.92 12.26 -4.60
N GLN A 67 -18.03 12.66 -5.86
CA GLN A 67 -19.14 13.43 -6.42
C GLN A 67 -19.69 12.81 -7.70
N VAL A 68 -20.78 13.35 -8.25
CA VAL A 68 -21.32 12.94 -9.55
C VAL A 68 -20.33 13.34 -10.65
N ALA A 69 -20.18 12.50 -11.68
CA ALA A 69 -19.26 12.78 -12.78
C ALA A 69 -19.69 14.00 -13.61
N GLU A 70 -18.74 14.67 -14.27
CA GLU A 70 -19.01 15.73 -15.26
C GLU A 70 -19.83 15.22 -16.45
N SER A 71 -19.79 13.92 -16.72
CA SER A 71 -20.60 13.27 -17.75
C SER A 71 -22.06 13.03 -17.34
N GLY A 72 -22.41 13.29 -16.07
CA GLY A 72 -23.69 12.90 -15.46
C GLY A 72 -23.76 11.44 -14.98
N ALA A 73 -22.64 10.70 -15.02
CA ALA A 73 -22.57 9.35 -14.47
C ALA A 73 -22.66 9.34 -12.93
N TYR A 74 -23.19 8.24 -12.37
CA TYR A 74 -23.25 8.02 -10.93
C TYR A 74 -21.88 8.10 -10.27
N THR A 75 -21.86 8.49 -8.99
CA THR A 75 -20.64 8.67 -8.18
C THR A 75 -19.72 7.44 -8.16
N ILE A 76 -20.29 6.23 -8.23
CA ILE A 76 -19.54 4.96 -8.25
C ILE A 76 -19.75 4.25 -9.59
N GLU A 77 -18.66 3.86 -10.24
CA GLU A 77 -18.67 3.13 -11.51
C GLU A 77 -18.46 1.62 -11.31
N THR A 78 -17.46 1.24 -10.51
CA THR A 78 -17.06 -0.17 -10.32
C THR A 78 -16.84 -0.51 -8.84
N THR A 79 -17.31 -1.69 -8.41
CA THR A 79 -17.26 -2.19 -7.02
C THR A 79 -16.86 -3.67 -6.94
N ASN A 80 -15.64 -3.97 -7.42
CA ASN A 80 -15.08 -5.31 -7.43
C ASN A 80 -14.20 -5.56 -6.19
N ASP A 81 -13.87 -6.81 -5.92
CA ASP A 81 -13.06 -7.22 -4.76
C ASP A 81 -11.63 -6.63 -4.76
N TYR A 82 -11.11 -6.27 -5.94
CA TYR A 82 -9.76 -5.75 -6.16
C TYR A 82 -9.72 -4.46 -6.99
N GLU A 83 -10.87 -3.92 -7.36
CA GLU A 83 -10.98 -2.68 -8.14
C GLU A 83 -12.18 -1.88 -7.67
N PHE A 84 -11.94 -0.61 -7.34
CA PHE A 84 -12.96 0.35 -7.00
C PHE A 84 -12.77 1.62 -7.84
N THR A 85 -13.83 2.05 -8.51
CA THR A 85 -13.81 3.23 -9.39
C THR A 85 -14.93 4.18 -9.01
N PHE A 86 -14.58 5.45 -8.80
CA PHE A 86 -15.51 6.52 -8.45
C PHE A 86 -15.11 7.83 -9.12
N TYR A 87 -15.99 8.82 -9.04
CA TYR A 87 -15.76 10.16 -9.54
C TYR A 87 -15.63 11.16 -8.39
N GLY A 88 -14.77 12.15 -8.52
CA GLY A 88 -14.59 13.21 -7.52
C GLY A 88 -13.52 14.22 -7.92
N ASP A 89 -13.66 15.43 -7.39
CA ASP A 89 -12.64 16.48 -7.48
C ASP A 89 -11.53 16.17 -6.47
N ILE A 90 -10.38 15.68 -6.96
CA ILE A 90 -9.26 15.27 -6.08
C ILE A 90 -8.16 16.33 -5.97
N ASP A 91 -8.05 17.26 -6.91
CA ASP A 91 -7.00 18.28 -6.95
C ASP A 91 -7.52 19.72 -6.73
N LYS A 92 -8.83 19.87 -6.53
CA LYS A 92 -9.54 21.13 -6.23
C LYS A 92 -9.51 22.12 -7.38
N ASP A 93 -9.50 21.62 -8.62
CA ASP A 93 -9.51 22.44 -9.84
C ASP A 93 -10.91 22.69 -10.42
N LEU A 94 -11.97 22.31 -9.69
CA LEU A 94 -13.39 22.39 -10.08
C LEU A 94 -13.80 21.44 -11.20
N THR A 95 -12.91 20.57 -11.68
CA THR A 95 -13.27 19.47 -12.58
C THR A 95 -13.42 18.17 -11.79
N ILE A 96 -14.26 17.26 -12.28
CA ILE A 96 -14.48 15.96 -11.62
C ILE A 96 -13.66 14.89 -12.34
N GLU A 97 -12.63 14.36 -11.69
CA GLU A 97 -11.86 13.23 -12.20
C GLU A 97 -12.55 11.88 -12.01
N LYS A 98 -12.19 10.93 -12.87
CA LYS A 98 -12.43 9.50 -12.67
C LYS A 98 -11.22 8.91 -11.95
N VAL A 99 -11.45 8.31 -10.79
CA VAL A 99 -10.39 7.74 -9.94
C VAL A 99 -10.62 6.25 -9.78
N ARG A 100 -9.58 5.47 -10.07
CA ARG A 100 -9.59 4.01 -9.98
C ARG A 100 -8.53 3.52 -9.03
N TYR A 101 -8.95 2.83 -7.97
CA TYR A 101 -8.05 2.12 -7.04
C TYR A 101 -8.10 0.64 -7.35
N PHE A 102 -6.95 0.03 -7.59
CA PHE A 102 -6.90 -1.38 -7.99
C PHE A 102 -5.62 -2.07 -7.55
N VAL A 103 -5.67 -3.40 -7.45
CA VAL A 103 -4.48 -4.22 -7.30
C VAL A 103 -4.15 -4.95 -8.59
N ASP A 104 -2.89 -4.83 -8.97
CA ASP A 104 -2.32 -5.49 -10.14
C ASP A 104 -1.04 -6.21 -9.71
N GLY A 105 -1.08 -7.54 -9.73
CA GLY A 105 -0.06 -8.39 -9.12
C GLY A 105 0.05 -8.15 -7.62
N ALA A 106 1.20 -7.63 -7.18
CA ALA A 106 1.49 -7.30 -5.78
C ALA A 106 1.50 -5.78 -5.51
N ASP A 107 1.06 -4.97 -6.47
CA ASP A 107 1.08 -3.52 -6.36
C ASP A 107 -0.34 -2.99 -6.19
N PHE A 108 -0.54 -2.15 -5.17
CA PHE A 108 -1.73 -1.33 -5.03
C PHE A 108 -1.52 -0.01 -5.75
N LYS A 109 -2.40 0.27 -6.71
CA LYS A 109 -2.27 1.35 -7.69
C LYS A 109 -3.49 2.28 -7.65
N LYS A 110 -3.24 3.53 -8.04
CA LYS A 110 -4.24 4.55 -8.27
C LYS A 110 -4.12 5.05 -9.70
N GLY A 111 -5.19 4.92 -10.47
CA GLY A 111 -5.39 5.56 -11.76
C GLY A 111 -6.23 6.82 -11.62
N VAL A 112 -5.85 7.88 -12.32
CA VAL A 112 -6.61 9.13 -12.41
C VAL A 112 -6.80 9.48 -13.88
N THR A 113 -8.03 9.73 -14.29
CA THR A 113 -8.38 10.19 -15.64
C THR A 113 -9.12 11.52 -15.54
N LYS A 114 -8.56 12.57 -16.15
CA LYS A 114 -9.23 13.87 -16.23
C LYS A 114 -10.37 13.85 -17.26
N PRO A 115 -11.42 14.64 -17.05
CA PRO A 115 -12.49 14.79 -18.04
C PRO A 115 -11.97 15.51 -19.29
N THR A 116 -12.31 14.99 -20.46
CA THR A 116 -12.08 15.63 -21.76
C THR A 116 -13.39 16.18 -22.29
N PHE A 117 -13.41 17.49 -22.56
CA PHE A 117 -14.55 18.18 -23.13
C PHE A 117 -14.39 18.27 -24.65
N VAL A 118 -15.26 17.59 -25.39
CA VAL A 118 -15.18 17.49 -26.87
C VAL A 118 -15.57 18.81 -27.54
N SER A 119 -16.24 19.72 -26.83
CA SER A 119 -16.58 21.07 -27.30
C SER A 119 -16.64 22.04 -26.12
N GLN A 120 -16.25 23.30 -26.34
CA GLN A 120 -16.50 24.40 -25.39
C GLN A 120 -17.99 24.83 -25.36
N LEU A 121 -18.83 24.21 -26.18
CA LEU A 121 -20.29 24.30 -26.07
C LEU A 121 -20.80 23.24 -25.11
N SER A 122 -21.54 23.71 -24.11
CA SER A 122 -22.06 23.05 -22.91
C SER A 122 -22.97 21.83 -23.10
N ASP A 123 -23.13 21.33 -24.33
CA ASP A 123 -24.18 20.36 -24.69
C ASP A 123 -23.66 18.92 -24.87
N LEU A 124 -22.34 18.70 -24.79
CA LEU A 124 -21.75 17.37 -24.85
C LEU A 124 -21.22 16.94 -23.47
N PRO A 125 -21.59 15.75 -22.98
CA PRO A 125 -21.08 15.25 -21.72
C PRO A 125 -19.57 15.03 -21.80
N ALA A 126 -18.86 15.29 -20.70
CA ALA A 126 -17.44 15.02 -20.59
C ALA A 126 -17.12 13.54 -20.86
N GLN A 127 -15.95 13.27 -21.46
CA GLN A 127 -15.47 11.91 -21.70
C GLN A 127 -14.24 11.61 -20.85
N TYR A 128 -14.16 10.40 -20.34
CA TYR A 128 -13.01 9.89 -19.59
C TYR A 128 -12.29 8.84 -20.42
N LEU A 129 -11.26 9.24 -21.16
CA LEU A 129 -10.54 8.36 -22.07
C LEU A 129 -9.49 7.55 -21.30
N SER A 130 -9.56 6.22 -21.38
CA SER A 130 -8.62 5.33 -20.67
C SER A 130 -7.15 5.54 -21.07
N GLN A 131 -6.89 6.05 -22.27
CA GLN A 131 -5.53 6.39 -22.73
C GLN A 131 -4.90 7.55 -21.94
N ASP A 132 -5.72 8.39 -21.31
CA ASP A 132 -5.30 9.53 -20.50
C ASP A 132 -5.22 9.18 -19.01
N GLU A 133 -5.42 7.91 -18.64
CA GLU A 133 -5.28 7.43 -17.26
C GLU A 133 -3.82 7.50 -16.80
N GLN A 134 -3.56 8.34 -15.80
CA GLN A 134 -2.28 8.39 -15.12
C GLN A 134 -2.29 7.42 -13.93
N VAL A 135 -1.46 6.39 -14.02
CA VAL A 135 -1.35 5.35 -12.99
C VAL A 135 -0.14 5.60 -12.10
N SER A 136 -0.37 5.59 -10.79
CA SER A 136 0.65 5.70 -9.74
C SER A 136 0.60 4.47 -8.83
N VAL A 137 1.77 4.04 -8.36
CA VAL A 137 1.87 2.94 -7.38
C VAL A 137 1.82 3.55 -5.98
N LEU A 138 0.87 3.10 -5.17
CA LEU A 138 0.67 3.55 -3.80
C LEU A 138 1.36 2.66 -2.78
N SER A 139 1.45 1.36 -3.06
CA SER A 139 2.19 0.41 -2.24
C SER A 139 2.54 -0.83 -3.05
N ARG A 140 3.58 -1.53 -2.60
CA ARG A 140 4.07 -2.79 -3.16
C ARG A 140 3.94 -3.90 -2.13
N PHE A 141 4.07 -5.14 -2.59
CA PHE A 141 4.02 -6.34 -1.75
C PHE A 141 2.66 -6.57 -1.07
N VAL A 142 1.59 -6.11 -1.73
CA VAL A 142 0.21 -6.35 -1.31
C VAL A 142 -0.20 -7.76 -1.69
N ARG A 143 -0.81 -8.47 -0.74
CA ARG A 143 -1.42 -9.77 -0.96
C ARG A 143 -2.80 -9.60 -1.56
N SER A 144 -3.06 -10.34 -2.63
CA SER A 144 -4.36 -10.36 -3.31
C SER A 144 -5.37 -11.32 -2.66
N ALA A 145 -5.12 -11.86 -1.46
CA ALA A 145 -6.06 -12.73 -0.76
C ALA A 145 -5.93 -12.50 0.75
N PRO A 146 -7.03 -12.25 1.48
CA PRO A 146 -8.46 -12.18 1.07
C PRO A 146 -8.79 -10.96 0.18
N PRO A 147 -10.05 -10.80 -0.32
CA PRO A 147 -10.51 -9.61 -1.02
C PRO A 147 -10.18 -8.32 -0.28
N ILE A 148 -9.79 -7.29 -1.05
CA ILE A 148 -9.26 -6.04 -0.52
C ILE A 148 -10.39 -5.07 -0.20
N PHE A 149 -11.38 -4.99 -1.10
CA PHE A 149 -12.55 -4.15 -0.94
C PHE A 149 -13.76 -4.96 -0.53
N ARG A 150 -14.42 -4.52 0.53
CA ARG A 150 -15.71 -5.01 1.00
C ARG A 150 -16.70 -3.86 1.06
N TYR A 151 -17.93 -4.12 0.69
CA TYR A 151 -18.95 -3.09 0.47
C TYR A 151 -20.13 -3.34 1.37
N TYR A 152 -20.69 -2.28 1.93
CA TYR A 152 -21.75 -2.35 2.92
C TYR A 152 -22.83 -1.30 2.64
N ASP A 153 -24.06 -1.64 3.00
CA ASP A 153 -25.19 -0.70 3.01
C ASP A 153 -25.19 0.20 4.26
N ASP A 154 -26.15 1.14 4.35
CA ASP A 154 -26.31 2.07 5.49
C ASP A 154 -26.66 1.35 6.80
N SER A 155 -27.17 0.12 6.72
CA SER A 155 -27.48 -0.74 7.87
C SER A 155 -26.26 -1.58 8.32
N GLY A 156 -25.14 -1.52 7.59
CA GLY A 156 -23.93 -2.27 7.88
C GLY A 156 -23.93 -3.72 7.37
N ASN A 157 -24.85 -4.10 6.48
CA ASN A 157 -24.86 -5.43 5.87
C ASN A 157 -23.89 -5.47 4.69
N GLU A 158 -23.12 -6.55 4.58
CA GLU A 158 -22.22 -6.75 3.43
C GLU A 158 -23.03 -6.98 2.15
N LEU A 159 -22.68 -6.25 1.10
CA LEU A 159 -23.34 -6.31 -0.19
C LEU A 159 -22.64 -7.31 -1.12
N PRO A 160 -23.36 -8.32 -1.66
CA PRO A 160 -22.83 -9.15 -2.72
C PRO A 160 -22.82 -8.39 -4.06
N ALA A 161 -21.90 -8.75 -4.96
CA ALA A 161 -21.98 -8.27 -6.34
C ALA A 161 -23.27 -8.83 -6.99
N PRO A 162 -24.04 -8.04 -7.75
CA PRO A 162 -23.77 -6.68 -8.24
C PRO A 162 -24.39 -5.54 -7.40
N ALA A 163 -25.13 -5.83 -6.33
CA ALA A 163 -25.84 -4.82 -5.52
C ALA A 163 -24.93 -3.71 -4.99
N ARG A 164 -23.65 -4.03 -4.81
CA ARG A 164 -22.56 -3.13 -4.44
C ARG A 164 -22.54 -1.81 -5.21
N ARG A 165 -22.79 -1.77 -6.52
CA ARG A 165 -22.71 -0.50 -7.27
C ARG A 165 -23.74 0.53 -6.80
N LYS A 166 -24.94 0.07 -6.47
CA LYS A 166 -26.09 0.95 -6.20
C LYS A 166 -26.24 1.27 -4.71
N ASP A 167 -26.07 0.27 -3.86
CA ASP A 167 -26.49 0.34 -2.46
C ASP A 167 -25.30 0.57 -1.50
N THR A 168 -24.07 0.68 -2.02
CA THR A 168 -22.89 0.96 -1.18
C THR A 168 -22.96 2.35 -0.60
N THR A 169 -22.93 2.43 0.73
CA THR A 169 -22.74 3.67 1.49
C THR A 169 -21.45 3.65 2.30
N MET A 170 -20.94 2.45 2.60
CA MET A 170 -19.70 2.23 3.33
C MET A 170 -18.82 1.19 2.63
N MET A 171 -17.52 1.43 2.63
CA MET A 171 -16.52 0.51 2.11
C MET A 171 -15.48 0.22 3.19
N LYS A 172 -15.13 -1.06 3.35
CA LYS A 172 -13.99 -1.49 4.17
C LYS A 172 -12.86 -1.94 3.24
N LEU A 173 -11.68 -1.41 3.52
CA LEU A 173 -10.43 -1.79 2.89
C LEU A 173 -9.66 -2.69 3.86
N ARG A 174 -9.14 -3.81 3.35
CA ARG A 174 -8.17 -4.66 4.04
C ARG A 174 -6.99 -4.96 3.13
N LEU A 175 -5.85 -4.35 3.40
CA LEU A 175 -4.59 -4.59 2.69
C LEU A 175 -3.63 -5.39 3.59
N ALA A 176 -3.25 -6.59 3.17
CA ALA A 176 -2.18 -7.36 3.81
C ALA A 176 -0.87 -7.16 3.04
N ILE A 177 0.19 -6.74 3.73
CA ILE A 177 1.50 -6.41 3.15
C ILE A 177 2.54 -7.38 3.68
N ASN A 178 3.21 -8.08 2.76
CA ASN A 178 4.28 -9.01 3.10
C ASN A 178 5.34 -9.06 2.00
N VAL A 179 6.56 -8.60 2.33
CA VAL A 179 7.70 -8.58 1.40
C VAL A 179 8.23 -9.99 1.10
N ASP A 180 8.18 -10.91 2.05
CA ASP A 180 8.59 -12.31 1.86
C ASP A 180 7.73 -13.26 2.72
N PRO A 181 6.69 -13.89 2.14
CA PRO A 181 5.83 -14.83 2.87
C PRO A 181 6.56 -16.06 3.44
N ALA A 182 7.78 -16.36 2.96
CA ALA A 182 8.58 -17.48 3.45
C ALA A 182 9.45 -17.10 4.65
N ARG A 183 9.43 -15.84 5.11
CA ARG A 183 10.27 -15.34 6.20
C ARG A 183 9.49 -14.42 7.15
N PRO A 184 9.70 -14.54 8.48
CA PRO A 184 9.15 -13.56 9.43
C PRO A 184 9.60 -12.11 9.15
N PRO A 185 8.82 -11.11 9.57
CA PRO A 185 7.59 -11.19 10.34
C PRO A 185 6.37 -11.53 9.46
N ASP A 186 5.28 -11.91 10.13
CA ASP A 186 3.99 -12.18 9.50
C ASP A 186 3.41 -10.94 8.79
N ASP A 187 2.35 -11.16 8.00
CA ASP A 187 1.66 -10.13 7.24
C ASP A 187 1.32 -8.90 8.10
N PHE A 188 1.72 -7.73 7.62
CA PHE A 188 1.21 -6.47 8.17
C PHE A 188 -0.15 -6.19 7.56
N VAL A 189 -1.22 -6.22 8.37
CA VAL A 189 -2.59 -5.96 7.90
C VAL A 189 -2.97 -4.51 8.22
N LEU A 190 -3.31 -3.77 7.17
CA LEU A 190 -3.88 -2.43 7.23
C LEU A 190 -5.38 -2.51 6.94
N GLU A 191 -6.20 -2.06 7.89
CA GLU A 191 -7.65 -1.97 7.74
C GLU A 191 -8.09 -0.52 7.81
N SER A 192 -9.04 -0.15 6.95
CA SER A 192 -9.65 1.17 6.97
C SER A 192 -11.11 1.09 6.55
N GLU A 193 -11.94 1.92 7.16
CA GLU A 193 -13.36 2.01 6.84
C GLU A 193 -13.66 3.43 6.35
N VAL A 194 -14.40 3.54 5.25
CA VAL A 194 -14.79 4.83 4.68
C VAL A 194 -16.28 4.85 4.39
N GLN A 195 -16.92 5.94 4.81
CA GLN A 195 -18.30 6.25 4.47
C GLN A 195 -18.33 7.28 3.34
N ILE A 196 -19.19 7.04 2.35
CA ILE A 196 -19.34 7.89 1.19
C ILE A 196 -20.41 8.95 1.50
N ARG A 197 -20.00 10.19 1.74
CA ARG A 197 -20.90 11.25 2.25
C ARG A 197 -22.08 11.53 1.34
N ASN A 198 -21.84 11.57 0.03
CA ASN A 198 -22.85 11.94 -0.95
C ASN A 198 -23.90 10.86 -1.21
N LEU A 199 -23.77 9.67 -0.61
CA LEU A 199 -24.71 8.55 -0.76
C LEU A 199 -25.54 8.29 0.50
N LYS A 200 -25.44 9.16 1.52
CA LYS A 200 -26.23 9.02 2.74
C LYS A 200 -27.66 9.52 2.52
N THR A 201 -28.64 8.72 2.92
CA THR A 201 -30.08 9.07 2.78
C THR A 201 -30.64 9.83 3.99
N ASN A 202 -29.85 10.04 5.03
CA ASN A 202 -30.28 10.73 6.25
C ASN A 202 -30.00 12.25 6.14
N LEU A 203 -31.05 13.02 5.82
CA LEU A 203 -31.19 14.46 6.11
C LEU A 203 -31.50 14.68 7.60
#